data_AF-A0A364NX86-F1
#
_entry.id   AF-A0A364NX86-F1
#
_cell.length_a   1.000
_cell.length_b   1.000
_cell.length_c   1.000
_cell.angle_alpha   90.00
_cell.angle_beta   90.00
_cell.angle_gamma   90.00
#
_symmetry.space_group_name_H-M   'P 1'
#
loop_
_entity.id
_entity.type
_entity.pdbx_description
1 polymer ?
#
loop_
_entity_poly.entity_id
_entity_poly.type
_entity_poly.pdbx_seq_one_letter_code
_entity_poly.pdbx_strand_id
1 'polypeptide(L)'
;MKHSFYEVFVWARGASKGAALLRASVISAIYVSAWIVSFRAAIAMGAAPGVSAWFPPAGLTFAFLLRFPRLWPMAYVGVGYIVATAPYPHSTLAIILSWFIPPTAYVVGIRSLRRWLGSVHIDLANMRHLIAFSIFSLLIPVVAALALIVNFCADGLIPWSNYWDMVLRFSLGDAIGIVTLSPILLLSRSDLAAATSGRSLIWLVASFVAIGLAIYVETVAVVLGQDQGPMSYFLMLPIAWNAMNFGNVGSAASSLIANISITAVSWLAPDHRIVVGAPYFMLSVGYLGLIIGSMTSERERGVQKLRVQERALDRAYTHFTGQQTAAKLAHEIRQPLAVVSTYVEGLVGYIEKDANRTDDALMLAKRTDREVQRIGEIITAAQSKIEHAAGQRETFDFASVMQDVDPLLRQICKDHSVTAIFDVAVSARVSGVKASLQQVMVNFVRNACEAMSAVPATDRRLNVETSLTDERISVTVSDNGTGLAQDMEKAGHALFASTKVGGSGFGIPISKTIIEGHGGALTIMNRPEGGAVISFWLPIVKAA
;
A
#
# COMPACT_ATOMS: atom_id res chain seq x y z
N MET A 1 9.44 -9.63 30.82
CA MET A 1 8.62 -10.86 30.86
C MET A 1 7.71 -10.89 29.65
N LYS A 2 8.15 -11.59 28.60
CA LYS A 2 7.52 -11.71 27.29
C LYS A 2 7.70 -13.17 26.85
N HIS A 3 6.81 -14.07 27.26
CA HIS A 3 6.81 -15.50 26.89
C HIS A 3 5.39 -15.84 26.42
N SER A 4 5.06 -15.78 25.12
CA SER A 4 5.28 -16.72 24.00
C SER A 4 4.40 -17.97 24.01
N PHE A 5 3.31 -17.93 23.23
CA PHE A 5 2.56 -19.09 22.70
C PHE A 5 3.08 -19.52 21.30
N TYR A 6 4.19 -18.91 20.84
CA TYR A 6 4.67 -18.98 19.45
C TYR A 6 6.03 -19.66 19.29
N GLU A 7 6.82 -19.84 20.36
CA GLU A 7 8.08 -20.61 20.24
C GLU A 7 7.87 -22.11 20.00
N VAL A 8 6.63 -22.60 20.13
CA VAL A 8 6.24 -23.94 19.65
C VAL A 8 6.08 -24.00 18.11
N PHE A 9 5.95 -22.85 17.44
CA PHE A 9 5.50 -22.75 16.05
C PHE A 9 6.60 -22.56 14.98
N VAL A 10 7.86 -22.30 15.34
CA VAL A 10 8.96 -22.16 14.35
C VAL A 10 9.85 -23.40 14.25
N TRP A 11 9.69 -24.40 15.12
CA TRP A 11 10.48 -25.63 15.07
C TRP A 11 9.87 -26.69 14.14
N ALA A 12 9.73 -26.43 12.82
CA ALA A 12 9.42 -27.48 11.84
C ALA A 12 9.61 -27.04 10.38
N ARG A 13 10.87 -26.94 9.95
CA ARG A 13 11.28 -27.49 8.65
C ARG A 13 12.23 -28.69 8.80
N GLY A 14 12.30 -29.28 10.00
CA GLY A 14 13.12 -30.45 10.32
C GLY A 14 12.67 -31.21 11.59
N ALA A 15 11.36 -31.21 11.89
CA ALA A 15 10.85 -31.83 13.12
C ALA A 15 10.78 -33.37 13.00
N SER A 16 11.30 -34.08 14.01
CA SER A 16 11.24 -35.54 14.11
C SER A 16 9.79 -36.05 14.18
N LYS A 17 9.54 -37.31 13.79
CA LYS A 17 8.20 -37.96 13.87
C LYS A 17 7.55 -37.79 15.26
N GLY A 18 8.35 -37.77 16.32
CA GLY A 18 7.89 -37.56 17.70
C GLY A 18 7.29 -36.17 17.94
N ALA A 19 7.87 -35.11 17.40
CA ALA A 19 7.34 -33.76 17.54
C ALA A 19 6.03 -33.54 16.76
N ALA A 20 5.87 -34.22 15.62
CA ALA A 20 4.61 -34.20 14.87
C ALA A 20 3.48 -34.93 15.61
N LEU A 21 3.78 -36.08 16.23
CA LEU A 21 2.84 -36.84 17.07
C LEU A 21 2.42 -36.04 18.30
N LEU A 22 3.38 -35.45 19.03
CA LEU A 22 3.09 -34.62 20.20
C LEU A 22 2.16 -33.46 19.86
N ARG A 23 2.41 -32.76 18.74
CA ARG A 23 1.52 -31.69 18.27
C ARG A 23 0.12 -32.19 17.94
N ALA A 24 0.02 -33.34 17.27
CA ALA A 24 -1.27 -33.95 16.94
C ALA A 24 -2.07 -34.28 18.22
N SER A 25 -1.40 -34.84 19.23
CA SER A 25 -2.01 -35.17 20.53
C SER A 25 -2.49 -33.92 21.27
N VAL A 26 -1.67 -32.86 21.34
CA VAL A 26 -2.05 -31.59 21.98
C VAL A 26 -3.26 -30.95 21.28
N ILE A 27 -3.24 -30.88 19.95
CA ILE A 27 -4.36 -30.33 19.17
C ILE A 27 -5.65 -31.15 19.40
N SER A 28 -5.52 -32.48 19.43
CA SER A 28 -6.65 -33.38 19.69
C SER A 28 -7.21 -33.20 21.09
N ALA A 29 -6.35 -33.08 22.11
CA ALA A 29 -6.77 -32.84 23.49
C ALA A 29 -7.48 -31.49 23.66
N ILE A 30 -6.97 -30.42 23.03
CA ILE A 30 -7.62 -29.10 23.02
C ILE A 30 -8.99 -29.19 22.34
N TYR A 31 -9.08 -29.85 21.18
CA TYR A 31 -10.33 -30.02 20.47
C TYR A 31 -11.37 -30.75 21.33
N VAL A 32 -11.03 -31.93 21.87
CA VAL A 32 -11.95 -32.72 22.70
C VAL A 32 -12.38 -31.94 23.94
N SER A 33 -11.45 -31.26 24.61
CA SER A 33 -11.77 -30.46 25.80
C SER A 33 -12.71 -29.31 25.46
N ALA A 34 -12.41 -28.55 24.41
CA ALA A 34 -13.24 -27.44 23.95
C ALA A 34 -14.63 -27.92 23.48
N TRP A 35 -14.68 -29.08 22.83
CA TRP A 35 -15.93 -29.72 22.42
C TRP A 35 -16.79 -30.10 23.63
N ILE A 36 -16.22 -30.76 24.66
CA ILE A 36 -16.94 -31.13 25.89
C ILE A 36 -17.45 -29.90 26.62
N VAL A 37 -16.62 -28.86 26.77
CA VAL A 37 -17.01 -27.59 27.40
C VAL A 37 -18.15 -26.94 26.62
N SER A 38 -18.05 -26.90 25.29
CA SER A 38 -19.08 -26.31 24.42
C SER A 38 -20.39 -27.09 24.50
N PHE A 39 -20.33 -28.40 24.56
CA PHE A 39 -21.50 -29.26 24.71
C PHE A 39 -22.16 -29.09 26.09
N ARG A 40 -21.38 -29.06 27.17
CA ARG A 40 -21.89 -28.80 28.52
C ARG A 40 -22.52 -27.42 28.64
N ALA A 41 -21.91 -26.41 28.03
CA ALA A 41 -22.50 -25.07 27.96
C ALA A 41 -23.83 -25.09 27.20
N ALA A 42 -23.90 -25.79 26.06
CA ALA A 42 -25.15 -25.93 25.30
C ALA A 42 -26.26 -26.61 26.12
N ILE A 43 -25.97 -27.71 26.83
CA ILE A 43 -26.95 -28.36 27.73
C ILE A 43 -27.37 -27.40 28.84
N ALA A 44 -26.41 -26.71 29.49
CA ALA A 44 -26.69 -25.80 30.60
C ALA A 44 -27.61 -24.64 30.18
N MET A 45 -27.56 -24.24 28.91
CA MET A 45 -28.45 -23.23 28.31
C MET A 45 -29.81 -23.80 27.87
N GLY A 46 -30.15 -25.05 28.23
CA GLY A 46 -31.46 -25.65 28.00
C GLY A 46 -31.58 -26.52 26.74
N ALA A 47 -30.47 -26.93 26.11
CA ALA A 47 -30.50 -27.86 24.99
C ALA A 47 -30.76 -29.32 25.45
N ALA A 48 -32.00 -29.67 25.81
CA ALA A 48 -32.44 -31.06 26.04
C ALA A 48 -33.94 -31.26 25.76
N PRO A 49 -34.37 -32.49 25.45
CA PRO A 49 -34.55 -32.94 24.07
C PRO A 49 -35.69 -32.19 23.36
N GLY A 50 -35.39 -31.43 22.30
CA GLY A 50 -36.45 -30.80 21.50
C GLY A 50 -36.00 -29.69 20.57
N VAL A 51 -35.17 -28.75 21.04
CA VAL A 51 -34.65 -27.65 20.21
C VAL A 51 -33.38 -27.10 20.86
N SER A 52 -32.21 -27.28 20.25
CA SER A 52 -31.12 -26.35 20.53
C SER A 52 -31.22 -25.24 19.47
N ALA A 53 -31.60 -24.03 19.87
CA ALA A 53 -31.56 -22.88 18.97
C ALA A 53 -30.12 -22.59 18.49
N TRP A 54 -29.11 -23.07 19.23
CA TRP A 54 -27.70 -22.95 18.89
C TRP A 54 -26.92 -24.17 19.40
N PHE A 55 -26.18 -24.86 18.51
CA PHE A 55 -25.31 -25.98 18.86
C PHE A 55 -23.83 -25.69 18.52
N PRO A 56 -23.07 -25.05 19.44
CA PRO A 56 -21.66 -24.70 19.21
C PRO A 56 -20.74 -25.87 18.82
N PRO A 57 -20.90 -27.12 19.35
CA PRO A 57 -20.02 -28.23 18.98
C PRO A 57 -19.99 -28.55 17.48
N ALA A 58 -21.09 -28.29 16.75
CA ALA A 58 -21.13 -28.41 15.29
C ALA A 58 -20.12 -27.47 14.62
N GLY A 59 -20.14 -26.18 14.99
CA GLY A 59 -19.21 -25.20 14.43
C GLY A 59 -17.75 -25.44 14.80
N LEU A 60 -17.51 -25.94 16.01
CA LEU A 60 -16.17 -26.34 16.45
C LEU A 60 -15.65 -27.52 15.61
N THR A 61 -16.48 -28.54 15.40
CA THR A 61 -16.16 -29.72 14.59
C THR A 61 -15.94 -29.36 13.12
N PHE A 62 -16.81 -28.52 12.56
CA PHE A 62 -16.70 -28.05 11.18
C PHE A 62 -15.38 -27.30 10.94
N ALA A 63 -15.04 -26.34 11.79
CA ALA A 63 -13.78 -25.60 11.69
C ALA A 63 -12.56 -26.50 11.94
N PHE A 64 -12.65 -27.41 12.91
CA PHE A 64 -11.58 -28.35 13.22
C PHE A 64 -11.27 -29.27 12.03
N LEU A 65 -12.28 -29.86 11.38
CA LEU A 65 -12.10 -30.73 10.23
C LEU A 65 -11.56 -29.98 9.01
N LEU A 66 -11.90 -28.72 8.85
CA LEU A 66 -11.32 -27.85 7.82
C LEU A 66 -9.85 -27.55 8.07
N ARG A 67 -9.48 -27.28 9.33
CA ARG A 67 -8.12 -26.91 9.71
C ARG A 67 -7.18 -28.10 9.84
N PHE A 68 -7.68 -29.22 10.36
CA PHE A 68 -6.93 -30.43 10.71
C PHE A 68 -7.56 -31.70 10.10
N PRO A 69 -7.63 -31.81 8.77
CA PRO A 69 -8.34 -32.89 8.09
C PRO A 69 -7.73 -34.28 8.34
N ARG A 70 -6.46 -34.36 8.76
CA ARG A 70 -5.81 -35.63 9.12
C ARG A 70 -6.26 -36.16 10.50
N LEU A 71 -6.81 -35.28 11.35
CA LEU A 71 -7.30 -35.61 12.68
C LEU A 71 -8.81 -35.88 12.68
N TRP A 72 -9.38 -36.24 11.52
CA TRP A 72 -10.80 -36.56 11.37
C TRP A 72 -11.34 -37.60 12.37
N PRO A 73 -10.57 -38.61 12.87
CA PRO A 73 -11.10 -39.54 13.87
C PRO A 73 -11.53 -38.86 15.16
N MET A 74 -10.96 -37.69 15.49
CA MET A 74 -11.33 -36.95 16.71
C MET A 74 -12.78 -36.45 16.68
N ALA A 75 -13.37 -36.24 15.50
CA ALA A 75 -14.78 -35.86 15.39
C ALA A 75 -15.72 -36.93 16.01
N TYR A 76 -15.31 -38.20 15.99
CA TYR A 76 -16.06 -39.30 16.61
C TYR A 76 -15.88 -39.32 18.13
N VAL A 77 -14.72 -38.91 18.65
CA VAL A 77 -14.45 -38.88 20.11
C VAL A 77 -15.37 -37.89 20.81
N GLY A 78 -15.59 -36.71 20.22
CA GLY A 78 -16.54 -35.72 20.74
C GLY A 78 -17.93 -36.32 20.88
N VAL A 79 -18.52 -36.81 19.79
CA VAL A 79 -19.88 -37.39 19.81
C VAL A 79 -20.00 -38.60 20.74
N GLY A 80 -18.93 -39.39 20.89
CA GLY A 80 -18.88 -40.49 21.86
C GLY A 80 -19.12 -40.04 23.30
N TYR A 81 -18.70 -38.83 23.67
CA TYR A 81 -19.00 -38.25 24.98
C TYR A 81 -20.50 -38.01 25.18
N ILE A 82 -21.20 -37.51 24.15
CA ILE A 82 -22.67 -37.35 24.21
C ILE A 82 -23.32 -38.70 24.45
N VAL A 83 -22.97 -39.69 23.63
CA VAL A 83 -23.57 -41.02 23.72
C VAL A 83 -23.30 -41.68 25.09
N ALA A 84 -22.16 -41.38 25.72
CA ALA A 84 -21.82 -41.89 27.04
C ALA A 84 -22.48 -41.13 28.22
N THR A 85 -22.99 -39.91 28.01
CA THR A 85 -23.45 -39.03 29.11
C THR A 85 -24.87 -38.52 28.96
N ALA A 86 -25.45 -38.55 27.77
CA ALA A 86 -26.81 -38.13 27.49
C ALA A 86 -27.78 -39.31 27.63
N PRO A 87 -28.99 -39.10 28.18
CA PRO A 87 -29.96 -40.16 28.44
C PRO A 87 -30.75 -40.60 27.19
N TYR A 88 -30.10 -40.69 26.03
CA TYR A 88 -30.71 -41.06 24.75
C TYR A 88 -29.68 -41.84 23.93
N PRO A 89 -29.99 -42.90 23.16
CA PRO A 89 -31.19 -43.74 23.01
C PRO A 89 -31.24 -45.02 23.88
N HIS A 90 -32.35 -45.78 23.80
CA HIS A 90 -32.57 -46.96 24.65
C HIS A 90 -31.93 -48.25 24.09
N SER A 91 -31.92 -48.45 22.76
CA SER A 91 -31.32 -49.64 22.16
C SER A 91 -29.83 -49.47 21.85
N THR A 92 -29.06 -50.56 22.01
CA THR A 92 -27.61 -50.59 21.68
C THR A 92 -27.33 -50.18 20.24
N LEU A 93 -28.20 -50.57 19.29
CA LEU A 93 -28.05 -50.20 17.88
C LEU A 93 -28.22 -48.69 17.70
N ALA A 94 -29.26 -48.09 18.29
CA ALA A 94 -29.51 -46.66 18.18
C ALA A 94 -28.41 -45.82 18.84
N ILE A 95 -27.84 -46.28 19.97
CA ILE A 95 -26.66 -45.70 20.62
C ILE A 95 -25.47 -45.66 19.65
N ILE A 96 -25.14 -46.79 19.03
CA ILE A 96 -24.04 -46.88 18.05
C ILE A 96 -24.31 -45.96 16.85
N LEU A 97 -25.50 -46.02 16.27
CA LEU A 97 -25.85 -45.17 15.13
C LEU A 97 -25.78 -43.68 15.47
N SER A 98 -26.22 -43.26 16.66
CA SER A 98 -26.11 -41.87 17.13
C SER A 98 -24.65 -41.43 17.29
N TRP A 99 -23.75 -42.35 17.61
CA TRP A 99 -22.31 -42.08 17.67
C TRP A 99 -21.74 -41.81 16.28
N PHE A 100 -22.07 -42.64 15.29
CA PHE A 100 -21.40 -42.60 13.99
C PHE A 100 -22.06 -41.68 12.95
N ILE A 101 -23.38 -41.47 13.00
CA ILE A 101 -24.11 -40.72 11.96
C ILE A 101 -23.62 -39.26 11.83
N PRO A 102 -23.70 -38.40 12.87
CA PRO A 102 -23.30 -37.00 12.73
C PRO A 102 -21.83 -36.83 12.32
N PRO A 103 -20.83 -37.40 13.01
CA PRO A 103 -19.44 -37.15 12.64
C PRO A 103 -19.10 -37.68 11.25
N THR A 104 -19.74 -38.75 10.78
CA THR A 104 -19.57 -39.25 9.41
C THR A 104 -20.08 -38.25 8.37
N ALA A 105 -21.28 -37.67 8.58
CA ALA A 105 -21.83 -36.65 7.70
C ALA A 105 -20.89 -35.42 7.60
N TYR A 106 -20.33 -34.97 8.73
CA TYR A 106 -19.36 -33.87 8.75
C TYR A 106 -18.04 -34.23 8.06
N VAL A 107 -17.46 -35.41 8.33
CA VAL A 107 -16.20 -35.84 7.70
C VAL A 107 -16.35 -35.96 6.17
N VAL A 108 -17.42 -36.61 5.70
CA VAL A 108 -17.70 -36.76 4.26
C VAL A 108 -17.99 -35.40 3.63
N GLY A 109 -18.86 -34.60 4.25
CA GLY A 109 -19.24 -33.29 3.76
C GLY A 109 -18.06 -32.33 3.64
N ILE A 110 -17.21 -32.25 4.67
CA ILE A 110 -15.99 -31.43 4.64
C ILE A 110 -15.00 -31.94 3.58
N ARG A 111 -14.87 -33.27 3.41
CA ARG A 111 -14.03 -33.83 2.35
C ARG A 111 -14.54 -33.45 0.95
N SER A 112 -15.85 -33.44 0.75
CA SER A 112 -16.49 -33.00 -0.49
C SER A 112 -16.31 -31.50 -0.74
N LEU A 113 -16.49 -30.66 0.28
CA LEU A 113 -16.21 -29.22 0.23
C LEU A 113 -14.77 -28.93 -0.22
N ARG A 114 -13.79 -29.62 0.39
CA ARG A 114 -12.37 -29.45 0.05
C ARG A 114 -12.04 -29.92 -1.36
N ARG A 115 -12.66 -31.01 -1.82
CA ARG A 115 -12.53 -31.47 -3.21
C ARG A 115 -13.07 -30.44 -4.19
N TRP A 116 -14.23 -29.84 -3.89
CA TRP A 116 -14.83 -28.82 -4.75
C TRP A 116 -14.01 -27.53 -4.84
N LEU A 117 -13.40 -27.11 -3.72
CA LEU A 117 -12.53 -25.94 -3.70
C LEU A 117 -11.14 -26.20 -4.29
N GLY A 118 -10.69 -27.46 -4.40
CA GLY A 118 -9.34 -27.80 -4.84
C GLY A 118 -8.23 -27.25 -3.92
N SER A 119 -8.60 -26.80 -2.71
CA SER A 119 -7.71 -26.11 -1.77
C SER A 119 -7.60 -26.86 -0.45
N VAL A 120 -6.39 -26.83 0.12
CA VAL A 120 -6.13 -27.33 1.48
C VAL A 120 -6.61 -26.33 2.54
N HIS A 121 -6.65 -25.04 2.23
CA HIS A 121 -6.96 -23.95 3.17
C HIS A 121 -8.21 -23.17 2.71
N ILE A 122 -9.13 -22.95 3.65
CA ILE A 122 -10.27 -22.06 3.43
C ILE A 122 -9.89 -20.64 3.83
N ASP A 123 -10.32 -19.68 3.02
CA ASP A 123 -10.12 -18.25 3.22
C ASP A 123 -11.47 -17.59 3.00
N LEU A 124 -12.12 -17.17 4.08
CA LEU A 124 -13.48 -16.62 4.01
C LEU A 124 -13.51 -15.23 3.37
N ALA A 125 -12.36 -14.59 3.15
CA ALA A 125 -12.28 -13.36 2.35
C ALA A 125 -12.34 -13.61 0.84
N ASN A 126 -12.29 -14.86 0.39
CA ASN A 126 -12.49 -15.21 -1.00
C ASN A 126 -13.96 -15.58 -1.22
N MET A 127 -14.62 -14.89 -2.16
CA MET A 127 -16.05 -15.10 -2.44
C MET A 127 -16.39 -16.54 -2.83
N ARG A 128 -15.53 -17.24 -3.60
CA ARG A 128 -15.75 -18.65 -3.95
C ARG A 128 -15.70 -19.56 -2.73
N HIS A 129 -14.76 -19.30 -1.83
CA HIS A 129 -14.64 -20.06 -0.58
C HIS A 129 -15.80 -19.76 0.37
N LEU A 130 -16.26 -18.51 0.44
CA LEU A 130 -17.42 -18.12 1.24
C LEU A 130 -18.71 -18.77 0.72
N ILE A 131 -18.99 -18.70 -0.58
CA ILE A 131 -20.17 -19.35 -1.19
C ILE A 131 -20.15 -20.85 -0.87
N ALA A 132 -18.98 -21.48 -1.02
CA ALA A 132 -18.84 -22.90 -0.73
C ALA A 132 -19.04 -23.23 0.75
N PHE A 133 -18.48 -22.42 1.65
CA PHE A 133 -18.71 -22.51 3.08
C PHE A 133 -20.20 -22.39 3.40
N SER A 134 -20.89 -21.39 2.84
CA SER A 134 -22.32 -21.15 3.10
C SER A 134 -23.18 -22.34 2.68
N ILE A 135 -22.97 -22.88 1.47
CA ILE A 135 -23.70 -24.06 0.98
C ILE A 135 -23.47 -25.26 1.91
N PHE A 136 -22.21 -25.59 2.24
CA PHE A 136 -21.91 -26.77 3.04
C PHE A 136 -22.26 -26.61 4.52
N SER A 137 -22.27 -25.38 5.05
CA SER A 137 -22.72 -25.09 6.40
C SER A 137 -24.21 -25.31 6.62
N LEU A 138 -25.02 -25.33 5.55
CA LEU A 138 -26.45 -25.71 5.59
C LEU A 138 -26.66 -27.16 5.19
N LEU A 139 -25.97 -27.62 4.13
CA LEU A 139 -26.17 -28.95 3.57
C LEU A 139 -25.75 -30.06 4.53
N ILE A 140 -24.59 -29.93 5.20
CA ILE A 140 -24.07 -30.97 6.09
C ILE A 140 -25.02 -31.19 7.29
N PRO A 141 -25.46 -30.16 8.02
CA PRO A 141 -26.45 -30.32 9.09
C PRO A 141 -27.74 -30.99 8.65
N VAL A 142 -28.28 -30.63 7.48
CA VAL A 142 -29.51 -31.25 6.95
C VAL A 142 -29.31 -32.75 6.70
N VAL A 143 -28.20 -33.12 6.05
CA VAL A 143 -27.88 -34.54 5.79
C VAL A 143 -27.68 -35.32 7.10
N ALA A 144 -26.97 -34.73 8.07
CA ALA A 144 -26.77 -35.34 9.38
C ALA A 144 -28.11 -35.53 10.13
N ALA A 145 -28.96 -34.50 10.14
CA ALA A 145 -30.25 -34.52 10.81
C ALA A 145 -31.23 -35.52 10.17
N LEU A 146 -31.31 -35.60 8.84
CA LEU A 146 -32.16 -36.57 8.14
C LEU A 146 -31.86 -38.02 8.60
N ALA A 147 -30.58 -38.40 8.69
CA ALA A 147 -30.20 -39.73 9.13
C ALA A 147 -30.37 -39.92 10.65
N LEU A 148 -30.01 -38.92 11.46
CA LEU A 148 -30.05 -39.01 12.92
C LEU A 148 -31.50 -39.09 13.45
N ILE A 149 -32.42 -38.29 12.89
CA ILE A 149 -33.81 -38.30 13.34
C ILE A 149 -34.52 -39.59 12.92
N VAL A 150 -34.19 -40.18 11.76
CA VAL A 150 -34.66 -41.54 11.42
C VAL A 150 -34.27 -42.54 12.50
N ASN A 151 -33.02 -42.48 12.98
CA ASN A 151 -32.55 -43.35 14.06
C ASN A 151 -33.34 -43.14 15.36
N PHE A 152 -33.63 -41.88 15.74
CA PHE A 152 -34.43 -41.59 16.92
C PHE A 152 -35.90 -42.01 16.79
N CYS A 153 -36.51 -41.87 15.61
CA CYS A 153 -37.87 -42.36 15.37
C CYS A 153 -37.93 -43.89 15.40
N ALA A 154 -36.92 -44.57 14.86
CA ALA A 154 -36.83 -46.03 14.87
C ALA A 154 -36.64 -46.60 16.29
N ASP A 155 -35.93 -45.88 17.18
CA ASP A 155 -35.77 -46.23 18.59
C ASP A 155 -37.00 -45.89 19.46
N GLY A 156 -38.00 -45.19 18.89
CA GLY A 156 -39.21 -44.77 19.59
C GLY A 156 -39.04 -43.52 20.48
N LEU A 157 -37.88 -42.85 20.42
CA LEU A 157 -37.63 -41.61 21.15
C LEU A 157 -38.45 -40.42 20.62
N ILE A 158 -38.70 -40.40 19.31
CA ILE A 158 -39.38 -39.30 18.63
C ILE A 158 -40.54 -39.87 17.81
N PRO A 159 -41.77 -39.35 17.97
CA PRO A 159 -42.88 -39.74 17.12
C PRO A 159 -42.60 -39.39 15.65
N TRP A 160 -42.93 -40.31 14.73
CA TRP A 160 -42.80 -40.07 13.28
C TRP A 160 -43.56 -38.83 12.80
N SER A 161 -44.64 -38.41 13.49
CA SER A 161 -45.36 -37.17 13.21
C SER A 161 -44.50 -35.92 13.32
N ASN A 162 -43.46 -35.95 14.17
CA ASN A 162 -42.59 -34.81 14.45
C ASN A 162 -41.27 -34.88 13.65
N TYR A 163 -41.13 -35.85 12.75
CA TYR A 163 -39.89 -36.09 12.01
C TYR A 163 -39.37 -34.81 11.32
N TRP A 164 -40.19 -34.16 10.51
CA TRP A 164 -39.78 -32.98 9.75
C TRP A 164 -39.46 -31.77 10.62
N ASP A 165 -40.27 -31.54 11.65
CA ASP A 165 -40.05 -30.47 12.62
C ASP A 165 -38.72 -30.66 13.35
N MET A 166 -38.39 -31.90 13.74
CA MET A 166 -37.14 -32.21 14.40
C MET A 166 -35.92 -32.13 13.47
N VAL A 167 -36.05 -32.58 12.22
CA VAL A 167 -34.99 -32.42 11.20
C VAL A 167 -34.67 -30.95 11.00
N LEU A 168 -35.69 -30.09 10.87
CA LEU A 168 -35.53 -28.65 10.73
C LEU A 168 -34.83 -28.06 11.97
N ARG A 169 -35.30 -28.37 13.18
CA ARG A 169 -34.75 -27.83 14.43
C ARG A 169 -33.30 -28.23 14.67
N PHE A 170 -32.95 -29.51 14.46
CA PHE A 170 -31.59 -29.99 14.63
C PHE A 170 -30.65 -29.41 13.58
N SER A 171 -31.07 -29.39 12.31
CA SER A 171 -30.24 -28.83 11.23
C SER A 171 -30.01 -27.32 11.38
N LEU A 172 -31.01 -26.56 11.83
CA LEU A 172 -30.86 -25.13 12.12
C LEU A 172 -29.88 -24.88 13.27
N GLY A 173 -30.01 -25.61 14.38
CA GLY A 173 -29.12 -25.45 15.55
C GLY A 173 -27.65 -25.68 15.19
N ASP A 174 -27.38 -26.74 14.41
CA ASP A 174 -26.06 -27.06 13.88
C ASP A 174 -25.56 -25.98 12.90
N ALA A 175 -26.39 -25.56 11.95
CA ALA A 175 -26.05 -24.54 10.96
C ALA A 175 -25.69 -23.20 11.61
N ILE A 176 -26.46 -22.78 12.62
CA ILE A 176 -26.19 -21.57 13.41
C ILE A 176 -24.87 -21.72 14.16
N GLY A 177 -24.62 -22.89 14.77
CA GLY A 177 -23.34 -23.22 15.38
C GLY A 177 -22.17 -23.04 14.41
N ILE A 178 -22.31 -23.56 13.19
CA ILE A 178 -21.29 -23.44 12.14
C ILE A 178 -21.08 -21.99 11.72
N VAL A 179 -22.13 -21.28 11.35
CA VAL A 179 -22.05 -19.90 10.83
C VAL A 179 -21.49 -18.92 11.84
N THR A 180 -21.76 -19.11 13.13
CA THR A 180 -21.38 -18.15 14.16
C THR A 180 -20.04 -18.48 14.82
N LEU A 181 -19.70 -19.76 14.98
CA LEU A 181 -18.46 -20.17 15.64
C LEU A 181 -17.33 -20.50 14.65
N SER A 182 -17.62 -21.19 13.54
CA SER A 182 -16.57 -21.65 12.63
C SER A 182 -15.75 -20.51 12.02
N PRO A 183 -16.33 -19.38 11.57
CA PRO A 183 -15.55 -18.29 10.98
C PRO A 183 -14.47 -17.74 11.91
N ILE A 184 -14.78 -17.55 13.20
CA ILE A 184 -13.81 -17.08 14.20
C ILE A 184 -12.63 -18.04 14.30
N LEU A 185 -12.91 -19.34 14.34
CA LEU A 185 -11.89 -20.39 14.45
C LEU A 185 -11.06 -20.54 13.16
N LEU A 186 -11.56 -20.03 12.03
CA LEU A 186 -10.89 -20.07 10.72
C LEU A 186 -10.12 -18.79 10.39
N LEU A 187 -10.25 -17.72 11.19
CA LEU A 187 -9.53 -16.46 10.98
C LEU A 187 -8.02 -16.67 10.95
N SER A 188 -7.34 -15.98 10.03
CA SER A 188 -5.88 -16.02 9.94
C SER A 188 -5.25 -15.07 10.97
N ARG A 189 -3.98 -15.30 11.30
CA ARG A 189 -3.20 -14.41 12.18
C ARG A 189 -3.10 -13.00 11.63
N SER A 190 -3.00 -12.85 10.31
CA SER A 190 -3.00 -11.55 9.65
C SER A 190 -4.32 -10.82 9.83
N ASP A 191 -5.45 -11.54 9.76
CA ASP A 191 -6.77 -10.93 9.96
C ASP A 191 -6.89 -10.40 11.40
N LEU A 192 -6.51 -11.23 12.39
CA LEU A 192 -6.50 -10.87 13.81
C LEU A 192 -5.56 -9.70 14.11
N ALA A 193 -4.34 -9.71 13.55
CA ALA A 193 -3.36 -8.65 13.76
C ALA A 193 -3.82 -7.31 13.16
N ALA A 194 -4.46 -7.33 11.99
CA ALA A 194 -5.01 -6.13 11.37
C ALA A 194 -6.13 -5.52 12.24
N ALA A 195 -7.06 -6.36 12.71
CA ALA A 195 -8.19 -5.93 13.54
C ALA A 195 -7.80 -5.45 14.95
N THR A 196 -6.63 -5.87 15.46
CA THR A 196 -6.15 -5.52 16.82
C THR A 196 -5.09 -4.41 16.83
N SER A 197 -4.91 -3.69 15.72
CA SER A 197 -3.84 -2.69 15.58
C SER A 197 -4.23 -1.29 16.07
N GLY A 198 -3.70 -0.89 17.23
CA GLY A 198 -3.75 0.51 17.72
C GLY A 198 -5.18 1.07 17.84
N ARG A 199 -5.50 2.08 17.01
CA ARG A 199 -6.83 2.73 17.02
C ARG A 199 -7.98 1.80 16.61
N SER A 200 -7.74 0.75 15.82
CA SER A 200 -8.82 -0.16 15.38
C SER A 200 -9.37 -1.01 16.53
N LEU A 201 -8.54 -1.40 17.48
CA LEU A 201 -8.96 -2.17 18.66
C LEU A 201 -9.95 -1.40 19.54
N ILE A 202 -9.74 -0.09 19.72
CA ILE A 202 -10.61 0.76 20.54
C ILE A 202 -12.02 0.80 19.94
N TRP A 203 -12.12 1.01 18.62
CA TRP A 203 -13.40 1.04 17.91
C TRP A 203 -14.08 -0.32 17.86
N LEU A 204 -13.30 -1.41 17.74
CA LEU A 204 -13.82 -2.77 17.79
C LEU A 204 -14.45 -3.06 19.16
N VAL A 205 -13.75 -2.73 20.24
CA VAL A 205 -14.24 -2.90 21.61
C VAL A 205 -15.47 -2.02 21.86
N ALA A 206 -15.43 -0.73 21.48
CA ALA A 206 -16.56 0.18 21.62
C ALA A 206 -17.80 -0.34 20.90
N SER A 207 -17.62 -0.93 19.72
CA SER A 207 -18.72 -1.52 18.97
C SER A 207 -19.27 -2.79 19.62
N PHE A 208 -18.43 -3.66 20.21
CA PHE A 208 -18.92 -4.79 20.99
C PHE A 208 -19.68 -4.36 22.24
N VAL A 209 -19.28 -3.26 22.88
CA VAL A 209 -20.04 -2.65 23.98
C VAL A 209 -21.40 -2.15 23.49
N ALA A 210 -21.44 -1.49 22.32
CA ALA A 210 -22.70 -1.04 21.72
C ALA A 210 -23.64 -2.21 21.37
N ILE A 211 -23.10 -3.30 20.81
CA ILE A 211 -23.85 -4.55 20.57
C ILE A 211 -24.39 -5.10 21.89
N GLY A 212 -23.54 -5.20 22.92
CA GLY A 212 -23.95 -5.67 24.25
C GLY A 212 -25.03 -4.79 24.88
N LEU A 213 -24.97 -3.48 24.70
CA LEU A 213 -25.98 -2.54 25.20
C LEU A 213 -27.31 -2.69 24.45
N ALA A 214 -27.28 -2.81 23.12
CA ALA A 214 -28.49 -3.02 22.32
C ALA A 214 -29.20 -4.32 22.72
N ILE A 215 -28.42 -5.39 22.88
CA ILE A 215 -28.88 -6.68 23.38
C ILE A 215 -29.48 -6.56 24.79
N TYR A 216 -28.81 -5.82 25.70
CA TYR A 216 -29.31 -5.60 27.05
C TYR A 216 -30.66 -4.90 27.05
N VAL A 217 -30.81 -3.83 26.25
CA VAL A 217 -32.08 -3.10 26.12
C VAL A 217 -33.19 -4.01 25.60
N GLU A 218 -32.89 -4.84 24.60
CA GLU A 218 -33.84 -5.80 24.05
C GLU A 218 -34.23 -6.87 25.09
N THR A 219 -33.26 -7.37 25.85
CA THR A 219 -33.49 -8.33 26.95
C THR A 219 -34.42 -7.74 28.01
N VAL A 220 -34.16 -6.50 28.44
CA VAL A 220 -34.97 -5.81 29.45
C VAL A 220 -36.39 -5.59 28.93
N ALA A 221 -36.56 -5.17 27.68
CA ALA A 221 -37.88 -4.98 27.07
C ALA A 221 -38.70 -6.29 27.09
N VAL A 222 -38.08 -7.41 26.71
CA VAL A 222 -38.70 -8.74 26.73
C VAL A 222 -39.09 -9.17 28.13
N VAL A 223 -38.18 -9.01 29.11
CA VAL A 223 -38.45 -9.35 30.52
C VAL A 223 -39.60 -8.51 31.11
N LEU A 224 -39.77 -7.27 30.63
CA LEU A 224 -40.88 -6.39 31.02
C LEU A 224 -42.21 -6.72 30.32
N GLY A 225 -42.27 -7.79 29.53
CA GLY A 225 -43.50 -8.26 28.87
C GLY A 225 -43.88 -7.46 27.62
N GLN A 226 -42.97 -6.68 27.05
CA GLN A 226 -43.15 -6.14 25.70
C GLN A 226 -43.00 -7.28 24.69
N ASP A 227 -43.84 -7.29 23.65
CA ASP A 227 -43.65 -8.21 22.52
C ASP A 227 -42.21 -8.06 21.98
N GLN A 228 -41.57 -9.16 21.60
CA GLN A 228 -40.33 -9.09 20.82
C GLN A 228 -40.64 -8.36 19.51
N GLY A 229 -40.38 -7.06 19.50
CA GLY A 229 -40.57 -6.23 18.34
C GLY A 229 -39.51 -6.48 17.27
N PRO A 230 -39.60 -5.79 16.13
CA PRO A 230 -38.57 -5.74 15.07
C PRO A 230 -37.23 -5.12 15.56
N MET A 231 -36.99 -5.04 16.87
CA MET A 231 -35.81 -4.44 17.46
C MET A 231 -34.54 -5.28 17.24
N SER A 232 -34.68 -6.60 17.10
CA SER A 232 -33.59 -7.49 16.71
C SER A 232 -32.93 -7.05 15.39
N TYR A 233 -33.70 -6.52 14.42
CA TYR A 233 -33.14 -5.96 13.18
C TYR A 233 -32.16 -4.80 13.42
N PHE A 234 -32.27 -4.06 14.54
CA PHE A 234 -31.28 -3.02 14.85
C PHE A 234 -29.91 -3.60 15.22
N LEU A 235 -29.82 -4.87 15.65
CA LEU A 235 -28.52 -5.54 15.81
C LEU A 235 -27.79 -5.70 14.49
N MET A 236 -28.49 -5.67 13.35
CA MET A 236 -27.84 -5.71 12.03
C MET A 236 -26.98 -4.49 11.77
N LEU A 237 -27.33 -3.31 12.30
CA LEU A 237 -26.58 -2.07 12.08
C LEU A 237 -25.17 -2.11 12.66
N PRO A 238 -24.95 -2.38 13.96
CA PRO A 238 -23.60 -2.48 14.53
C PRO A 238 -22.83 -3.69 14.00
N ILE A 239 -23.52 -4.78 13.63
CA ILE A 239 -22.88 -5.96 13.01
C ILE A 239 -22.38 -5.61 11.60
N ALA A 240 -23.20 -4.96 10.78
CA ALA A 240 -22.82 -4.48 9.45
C ALA A 240 -21.71 -3.43 9.56
N TRP A 241 -21.80 -2.50 10.51
CA TRP A 241 -20.74 -1.54 10.81
C TRP A 241 -19.42 -2.25 11.11
N ASN A 242 -19.43 -3.28 11.96
CA ASN A 242 -18.22 -4.05 12.27
C ASN A 242 -17.69 -4.84 11.07
N ALA A 243 -18.57 -5.41 10.26
CA ALA A 243 -18.19 -6.08 9.03
C ALA A 243 -17.56 -5.11 8.01
N MET A 244 -18.07 -3.88 7.91
CA MET A 244 -17.55 -2.84 7.02
C MET A 244 -16.23 -2.22 7.49
N ASN A 245 -15.99 -2.15 8.80
CA ASN A 245 -14.80 -1.50 9.36
C ASN A 245 -13.67 -2.49 9.71
N PHE A 246 -14.01 -3.74 10.00
CA PHE A 246 -13.04 -4.75 10.45
C PHE A 246 -13.14 -6.07 9.66
N GLY A 247 -13.82 -6.05 8.52
CA GLY A 247 -13.94 -7.16 7.60
C GLY A 247 -14.47 -8.44 8.26
N ASN A 248 -13.83 -9.57 7.94
CA ASN A 248 -14.22 -10.88 8.46
C ASN A 248 -14.10 -10.98 9.99
N VAL A 249 -13.15 -10.29 10.62
CA VAL A 249 -12.97 -10.36 12.08
C VAL A 249 -14.15 -9.71 12.79
N GLY A 250 -14.50 -8.48 12.36
CA GLY A 250 -15.63 -7.74 12.92
C GLY A 250 -16.94 -8.50 12.73
N SER A 251 -17.18 -9.01 11.53
CA SER A 251 -18.35 -9.85 11.25
C SER A 251 -18.40 -11.08 12.17
N ALA A 252 -17.35 -11.90 12.15
CA ALA A 252 -17.36 -13.19 12.84
C ALA A 252 -17.56 -13.02 14.36
N ALA A 253 -16.83 -12.07 14.97
CA ALA A 253 -16.96 -11.77 16.39
C ALA A 253 -18.34 -11.20 16.76
N SER A 254 -18.87 -10.28 15.95
CA SER A 254 -20.18 -9.68 16.23
C SER A 254 -21.31 -10.71 16.13
N SER A 255 -21.25 -11.59 15.12
CA SER A 255 -22.24 -12.67 14.95
C SER A 255 -22.18 -13.68 16.10
N LEU A 256 -21.00 -14.01 16.62
CA LEU A 256 -20.88 -14.88 17.80
C LEU A 256 -21.46 -14.22 19.06
N ILE A 257 -21.13 -12.95 19.31
CA ILE A 257 -21.61 -12.21 20.48
C ILE A 257 -23.14 -12.07 20.43
N ALA A 258 -23.69 -11.69 19.27
CA ALA A 258 -25.13 -11.59 19.07
C ALA A 258 -25.81 -12.95 19.35
N ASN A 259 -25.23 -14.05 18.88
CA ASN A 259 -25.80 -15.38 19.05
C ASN A 259 -25.75 -15.88 20.51
N ILE A 260 -24.60 -15.74 21.20
CA ILE A 260 -24.48 -16.04 22.63
C ILE A 260 -25.58 -15.30 23.41
N SER A 261 -25.78 -14.05 23.05
CA SER A 261 -26.71 -13.18 23.75
C SER A 261 -28.16 -13.57 23.51
N ILE A 262 -28.60 -13.73 22.25
CA ILE A 262 -29.98 -14.14 21.96
C ILE A 262 -30.27 -15.51 22.60
N THR A 263 -29.30 -16.42 22.64
CA THR A 263 -29.43 -17.70 23.35
C THR A 263 -29.61 -17.48 24.85
N ALA A 264 -28.85 -16.57 25.47
CA ALA A 264 -29.01 -16.22 26.88
C ALA A 264 -30.37 -15.56 27.19
N VAL A 265 -30.89 -14.70 26.30
CA VAL A 265 -32.22 -14.09 26.45
C VAL A 265 -33.32 -15.14 26.38
N SER A 266 -33.22 -16.06 25.41
CA SER A 266 -34.16 -17.17 25.25
C SER A 266 -34.24 -18.07 26.49
N TRP A 267 -33.14 -18.12 27.26
CA TRP A 267 -33.08 -18.83 28.54
C TRP A 267 -33.73 -18.05 29.70
N LEU A 268 -33.53 -16.72 29.76
CA LEU A 268 -34.08 -15.87 30.82
C LEU A 268 -35.60 -15.66 30.69
N ALA A 269 -36.12 -15.62 29.47
CA ALA A 269 -37.54 -15.44 29.18
C ALA A 269 -37.98 -16.48 28.12
N PRO A 270 -38.29 -17.72 28.53
CA PRO A 270 -38.67 -18.78 27.61
C PRO A 270 -40.10 -18.57 27.08
N ASP A 271 -40.24 -17.74 26.05
CA ASP A 271 -41.47 -17.54 25.29
C ASP A 271 -41.37 -18.23 23.91
N HIS A 272 -42.39 -19.01 23.56
CA HIS A 272 -42.47 -19.77 22.30
C HIS A 272 -42.33 -18.89 21.05
N ARG A 273 -42.72 -17.62 21.09
CA ARG A 273 -42.57 -16.68 19.96
C ARG A 273 -41.11 -16.34 19.65
N ILE A 274 -40.29 -16.24 20.70
CA ILE A 274 -38.85 -15.94 20.63
C ILE A 274 -38.09 -17.10 19.99
N VAL A 275 -38.47 -18.32 20.35
CA VAL A 275 -37.79 -19.56 19.94
C VAL A 275 -37.97 -19.87 18.45
N VAL A 276 -39.07 -19.44 17.82
CA VAL A 276 -39.33 -19.72 16.39
C VAL A 276 -38.65 -18.70 15.46
N GLY A 277 -38.59 -17.41 15.84
CA GLY A 277 -37.97 -16.36 15.02
C GLY A 277 -36.46 -16.24 15.13
N ALA A 278 -35.91 -16.50 16.32
CA ALA A 278 -34.48 -16.32 16.61
C ALA A 278 -33.53 -17.11 15.69
N PRO A 279 -33.79 -18.40 15.35
CA PRO A 279 -32.88 -19.18 14.50
C PRO A 279 -32.69 -18.58 13.10
N TYR A 280 -33.78 -18.09 12.48
CA TYR A 280 -33.72 -17.47 11.16
C TYR A 280 -32.95 -16.16 11.21
N PHE A 281 -33.23 -15.34 12.22
CA PHE A 281 -32.51 -14.08 12.44
C PHE A 281 -31.00 -14.31 12.64
N MET A 282 -30.61 -15.28 13.48
CA MET A 282 -29.21 -15.64 13.71
C MET A 282 -28.49 -16.08 12.43
N LEU A 283 -29.13 -16.89 11.59
CA LEU A 283 -28.57 -17.28 10.29
C LEU A 283 -28.45 -16.08 9.35
N SER A 284 -29.49 -15.24 9.26
CA SER A 284 -29.47 -14.05 8.42
C SER A 284 -28.33 -13.11 8.81
N VAL A 285 -28.20 -12.79 10.09
CA VAL A 285 -27.12 -11.95 10.64
C VAL A 285 -25.75 -12.57 10.38
N GLY A 286 -25.61 -13.86 10.66
CA GLY A 286 -24.37 -14.59 10.46
C GLY A 286 -23.89 -14.57 9.02
N TYR A 287 -24.76 -14.91 8.06
CA TYR A 287 -24.39 -14.90 6.64
C TYR A 287 -24.21 -13.49 6.08
N LEU A 288 -25.11 -12.55 6.39
CA LEU A 288 -24.98 -11.18 5.91
C LEU A 288 -23.71 -10.52 6.42
N GLY A 289 -23.39 -10.71 7.70
CA GLY A 289 -22.12 -10.29 8.26
C GLY A 289 -20.94 -10.85 7.47
N LEU A 290 -20.93 -12.16 7.21
CA LEU A 290 -19.82 -12.80 6.50
C LEU A 290 -19.69 -12.31 5.06
N ILE A 291 -20.80 -12.08 4.36
CA ILE A 291 -20.81 -11.54 2.99
C ILE A 291 -20.23 -10.12 2.98
N ILE A 292 -20.73 -9.24 3.86
CA ILE A 292 -20.23 -7.86 3.96
C ILE A 292 -18.75 -7.85 4.37
N GLY A 293 -18.38 -8.68 5.35
CA GLY A 293 -17.01 -8.81 5.85
C GLY A 293 -16.06 -9.31 4.76
N SER A 294 -16.51 -10.27 3.94
CA SER A 294 -15.73 -10.83 2.84
C SER A 294 -15.54 -9.82 1.71
N MET A 295 -16.62 -9.13 1.30
CA MET A 295 -16.55 -8.05 0.31
C MET A 295 -15.61 -6.93 0.75
N THR A 296 -15.69 -6.52 2.01
CA THR A 296 -14.80 -5.50 2.59
C THR A 296 -13.35 -5.98 2.58
N SER A 297 -13.11 -7.21 3.05
CA SER A 297 -11.76 -7.80 3.08
C SER A 297 -11.16 -7.96 1.67
N GLU A 298 -11.96 -8.33 0.68
CA GLU A 298 -11.56 -8.44 -0.72
C GLU A 298 -11.22 -7.07 -1.32
N ARG A 299 -12.06 -6.07 -1.07
CA ARG A 299 -11.83 -4.68 -1.46
C ARG A 299 -10.52 -4.14 -0.88
N GLU A 300 -10.30 -4.32 0.42
CA GLU A 300 -9.08 -3.86 1.10
C GLU A 300 -7.83 -4.54 0.54
N ARG A 301 -7.88 -5.85 0.29
CA ARG A 301 -6.78 -6.59 -0.35
C ARG A 301 -6.52 -6.08 -1.77
N GLY A 302 -7.57 -5.74 -2.52
CA GLY A 302 -7.46 -5.12 -3.84
C GLY A 302 -6.74 -3.76 -3.80
N VAL A 303 -7.18 -2.87 -2.89
CA VAL A 303 -6.57 -1.54 -2.70
C VAL A 303 -5.11 -1.66 -2.25
N GLN A 304 -4.78 -2.60 -1.36
CA GLN A 304 -3.40 -2.84 -0.94
C GLN A 304 -2.51 -3.32 -2.10
N LYS A 305 -3.00 -4.24 -2.95
CA LYS A 305 -2.26 -4.68 -4.14
C LYS A 305 -1.95 -3.52 -5.08
N LEU A 306 -2.94 -2.66 -5.34
CA LEU A 306 -2.77 -1.45 -6.16
C LEU A 306 -1.72 -0.52 -5.58
N ARG A 307 -1.78 -0.22 -4.28
CA ARG A 307 -0.77 0.63 -3.60
C ARG A 307 0.65 0.06 -3.65
N VAL A 308 0.79 -1.26 -3.58
CA VAL A 308 2.10 -1.92 -3.72
C VAL A 308 2.62 -1.81 -5.15
N GLN A 309 1.76 -1.97 -6.15
CA GLN A 309 2.12 -1.80 -7.57
C GLN A 309 2.48 -0.36 -7.89
N GLU A 310 1.71 0.62 -7.42
CA GLU A 310 1.99 2.06 -7.55
C GLU A 310 3.37 2.40 -6.97
N ARG A 311 3.65 1.98 -5.72
CA ARG A 311 4.98 2.17 -5.10
C ARG A 311 6.10 1.46 -5.86
N ALA A 312 5.83 0.31 -6.47
CA ALA A 312 6.81 -0.40 -7.28
C ALA A 312 7.10 0.37 -8.59
N LEU A 313 6.07 0.96 -9.21
CA LEU A 313 6.20 1.82 -10.38
C LEU A 313 6.95 3.10 -10.04
N ASP A 314 6.63 3.78 -8.93
CA ASP A 314 7.35 4.98 -8.48
C ASP A 314 8.84 4.70 -8.25
N ARG A 315 9.15 3.55 -7.62
CA ARG A 315 10.54 3.11 -7.42
C ARG A 315 11.23 2.76 -8.73
N ALA A 316 10.55 2.07 -9.64
CA ALA A 316 11.09 1.73 -10.94
C ALA A 316 11.34 2.99 -11.78
N TYR A 317 10.42 3.96 -11.75
CA TYR A 317 10.57 5.26 -12.38
C TYR A 317 11.80 6.00 -11.83
N THR A 318 11.89 6.14 -10.51
CA THR A 318 13.03 6.78 -9.82
C THR A 318 14.37 6.10 -10.13
N HIS A 319 14.40 4.76 -10.15
CA HIS A 319 15.60 3.98 -10.41
C HIS A 319 16.02 4.03 -11.89
N PHE A 320 15.06 3.99 -12.81
CA PHE A 320 15.31 4.08 -14.25
C PHE A 320 15.82 5.46 -14.66
N THR A 321 15.22 6.53 -14.12
CA THR A 321 15.71 7.90 -14.31
C THR A 321 17.08 8.13 -13.65
N GLY A 322 17.35 7.52 -12.50
CA GLY A 322 18.65 7.66 -11.81
C GLY A 322 19.81 6.95 -12.51
N GLN A 323 19.61 5.70 -12.97
CA GLN A 323 20.71 4.86 -13.47
C GLN A 323 21.16 5.19 -14.89
N GLN A 324 20.22 5.45 -15.82
CA GLN A 324 20.60 5.81 -17.19
C GLN A 324 21.31 7.17 -17.24
N THR A 325 20.88 8.12 -16.39
CA THR A 325 21.49 9.44 -16.31
C THR A 325 22.87 9.40 -15.64
N ALA A 326 23.05 8.59 -14.59
CA ALA A 326 24.34 8.45 -13.90
C ALA A 326 25.41 7.75 -14.76
N ALA A 327 25.06 6.67 -15.47
CA ALA A 327 26.01 5.96 -16.33
C ALA A 327 26.45 6.80 -17.54
N LYS A 328 25.53 7.54 -18.16
CA LYS A 328 25.83 8.47 -19.25
C LYS A 328 26.69 9.65 -18.76
N LEU A 329 26.37 10.20 -17.58
CA LEU A 329 27.18 11.26 -16.96
C LEU A 329 28.60 10.81 -16.67
N ALA A 330 28.77 9.63 -16.08
CA ALA A 330 30.09 9.07 -15.79
C ALA A 330 30.93 8.90 -17.07
N HIS A 331 30.28 8.55 -18.19
CA HIS A 331 30.94 8.44 -19.48
C HIS A 331 31.33 9.82 -20.06
N GLU A 332 30.43 10.80 -19.98
CA GLU A 332 30.64 12.17 -20.46
C GLU A 332 31.68 12.96 -19.63
N ILE A 333 31.84 12.66 -18.33
CA ILE A 333 32.93 13.23 -17.49
C ILE A 333 34.26 12.55 -17.76
N ARG A 334 34.27 11.22 -17.96
CA ARG A 334 35.51 10.45 -18.16
C ARG A 334 36.25 10.86 -19.44
N GLN A 335 35.53 11.29 -20.47
CA GLN A 335 36.11 11.75 -21.74
C GLN A 335 37.01 13.00 -21.59
N PRO A 336 36.53 14.16 -21.13
CA PRO A 336 37.38 15.34 -20.93
C PRO A 336 38.43 15.12 -19.85
N LEU A 337 38.15 14.31 -18.82
CA LEU A 337 39.15 13.99 -17.79
C LEU A 337 40.38 13.26 -18.37
N ALA A 338 40.18 12.35 -19.32
CA ALA A 338 41.28 11.67 -20.01
C ALA A 338 42.11 12.65 -20.89
N VAL A 339 41.45 13.65 -21.47
CA VAL A 339 42.12 14.71 -22.25
C VAL A 339 42.94 15.62 -21.33
N VAL A 340 42.38 16.01 -20.18
CA VAL A 340 43.09 16.78 -19.14
C VAL A 340 44.35 16.06 -18.69
N SER A 341 44.27 14.75 -18.38
CA SER A 341 45.45 13.97 -18.00
C SER A 341 46.53 14.00 -19.08
N THR A 342 46.16 13.80 -20.35
CA THR A 342 47.10 13.87 -21.48
C THR A 342 47.76 15.26 -21.61
N TYR A 343 47.01 16.35 -21.43
CA TYR A 343 47.57 17.70 -21.50
C TYR A 343 48.48 18.02 -20.31
N VAL A 344 48.15 17.56 -19.11
CA VAL A 344 48.98 17.71 -17.91
C VAL A 344 50.28 16.91 -18.03
N GLU A 345 50.23 15.68 -18.54
CA GLU A 345 51.43 14.87 -18.83
C GLU A 345 52.35 15.57 -19.85
N GLY A 346 51.78 16.14 -20.91
CA GLY A 346 52.53 16.93 -21.88
C GLY A 346 53.16 18.19 -21.29
N LEU A 347 52.44 18.87 -20.39
CA LEU A 347 52.92 20.03 -19.63
C LEU A 347 54.14 19.69 -18.77
N VAL A 348 54.05 18.62 -17.99
CA VAL A 348 55.15 18.11 -17.16
C VAL A 348 56.35 17.75 -18.04
N GLY A 349 56.10 17.04 -19.15
CA GLY A 349 57.15 16.67 -20.09
C GLY A 349 57.87 17.85 -20.75
N TYR A 350 57.18 18.97 -21.01
CA TYR A 350 57.82 20.18 -21.54
C TYR A 350 58.62 20.92 -20.46
N ILE A 351 58.10 21.00 -19.24
CA ILE A 351 58.78 21.67 -18.12
C ILE A 351 60.06 20.90 -17.70
N GLU A 352 60.04 19.58 -17.73
CA GLU A 352 61.19 18.75 -17.33
C GLU A 352 62.31 18.68 -18.37
N LYS A 353 61.98 18.77 -19.67
CA LYS A 353 62.94 18.54 -20.76
C LYS A 353 63.62 19.82 -21.29
N ASP A 354 62.93 20.95 -21.27
CA ASP A 354 63.48 22.20 -21.82
C ASP A 354 62.77 23.44 -21.25
N ALA A 355 63.49 24.21 -20.42
CA ALA A 355 62.96 25.41 -19.77
C ALA A 355 62.61 26.55 -20.74
N ASN A 356 63.03 26.49 -22.02
CA ASN A 356 62.72 27.51 -23.02
C ASN A 356 61.41 27.27 -23.79
N ARG A 357 60.64 26.20 -23.50
CA ARG A 357 59.37 25.89 -24.18
C ARG A 357 58.12 26.43 -23.46
N THR A 358 58.25 27.59 -22.83
CA THR A 358 57.22 28.20 -21.99
C THR A 358 55.91 28.45 -22.74
N ASP A 359 55.98 28.79 -24.05
CA ASP A 359 54.78 29.04 -24.86
C ASP A 359 53.95 27.78 -25.14
N ASP A 360 54.61 26.64 -25.37
CA ASP A 360 53.94 25.34 -25.57
C ASP A 360 53.29 24.85 -24.27
N ALA A 361 54.00 25.01 -23.15
CA ALA A 361 53.47 24.72 -21.82
C ALA A 361 52.26 25.61 -21.48
N LEU A 362 52.34 26.91 -21.77
CA LEU A 362 51.23 27.85 -21.57
C LEU A 362 50.02 27.50 -22.46
N MET A 363 50.25 27.06 -23.70
CA MET A 363 49.18 26.61 -24.59
C MET A 363 48.46 25.38 -24.03
N LEU A 364 49.20 24.37 -23.55
CA LEU A 364 48.62 23.19 -22.91
C LEU A 364 47.88 23.54 -21.62
N ALA A 365 48.42 24.45 -20.80
CA ALA A 365 47.74 24.92 -19.58
C ALA A 365 46.40 25.58 -19.88
N LYS A 366 46.34 26.44 -20.90
CA LYS A 366 45.09 27.06 -21.37
C LYS A 366 44.10 26.02 -21.92
N ARG A 367 44.57 24.94 -22.55
CA ARG A 367 43.70 23.84 -23.01
C ARG A 367 43.16 23.02 -21.85
N THR A 368 43.99 22.73 -20.84
CA THR A 368 43.58 22.06 -19.61
C THR A 368 42.51 22.84 -18.86
N ASP A 369 42.71 24.15 -18.67
CA ASP A 369 41.73 25.02 -17.99
C ASP A 369 40.35 24.97 -18.69
N ARG A 370 40.32 24.98 -20.03
CA ARG A 370 39.07 24.84 -20.80
C ARG A 370 38.37 23.50 -20.58
N GLU A 371 39.09 22.38 -20.58
CA GLU A 371 38.48 21.07 -20.35
C GLU A 371 38.02 20.90 -18.89
N VAL A 372 38.71 21.51 -17.92
CA VAL A 372 38.25 21.57 -16.52
C VAL A 372 36.96 22.39 -16.38
N GLN A 373 36.88 23.54 -17.05
CA GLN A 373 35.64 24.33 -17.10
C GLN A 373 34.48 23.53 -17.72
N ARG A 374 34.75 22.78 -18.79
CA ARG A 374 33.78 21.88 -19.42
C ARG A 374 33.29 20.77 -18.48
N ILE A 375 34.19 20.18 -17.68
CA ILE A 375 33.80 19.21 -16.65
C ILE A 375 32.87 19.86 -15.61
N GLY A 376 33.17 21.09 -15.20
CA GLY A 376 32.31 21.88 -14.32
C GLY A 376 30.90 22.10 -14.91
N GLU A 377 30.81 22.47 -16.19
CA GLU A 377 29.53 22.65 -16.89
C GLU A 377 28.69 21.36 -16.93
N ILE A 378 29.32 20.21 -17.20
CA ILE A 378 28.66 18.89 -17.24
C ILE A 378 28.12 18.52 -15.85
N ILE A 379 28.90 18.75 -14.80
CA ILE A 379 28.51 18.45 -13.42
C ILE A 379 27.31 19.30 -13.00
N THR A 380 27.32 20.61 -13.26
CA THR A 380 26.22 21.48 -12.83
C THR A 380 24.94 21.21 -13.61
N ALA A 381 25.04 20.89 -14.91
CA ALA A 381 23.87 20.48 -15.70
C ALA A 381 23.24 19.17 -15.17
N ALA A 382 24.07 18.27 -14.65
CA ALA A 382 23.60 17.04 -14.01
C ALA A 382 22.96 17.29 -12.65
N GLN A 383 23.59 18.14 -11.83
CA GLN A 383 23.07 18.54 -10.52
C GLN A 383 21.71 19.21 -10.65
N SER A 384 21.54 20.15 -11.59
CA SER A 384 20.25 20.78 -11.87
C SER A 384 19.14 19.78 -12.20
N LYS A 385 19.42 18.74 -13.02
CA LYS A 385 18.44 17.68 -13.33
C LYS A 385 18.10 16.82 -12.11
N ILE A 386 19.07 16.54 -11.24
CA ILE A 386 18.89 15.74 -10.02
C ILE A 386 18.12 16.56 -8.96
N GLU A 387 18.46 17.82 -8.77
CA GLU A 387 17.81 18.75 -7.83
C GLU A 387 16.36 19.02 -8.22
N HIS A 388 16.05 19.09 -9.52
CA HIS A 388 14.67 19.12 -10.02
C HIS A 388 13.88 17.86 -9.65
N ALA A 389 14.50 16.68 -9.71
CA ALA A 389 13.87 15.42 -9.32
C ALA A 389 13.73 15.26 -7.79
N ALA A 390 14.58 15.93 -7.01
CA ALA A 390 14.64 15.83 -5.55
C ALA A 390 13.83 16.90 -4.79
N GLY A 391 13.20 17.87 -5.48
CA GLY A 391 12.28 18.83 -4.88
C GLY A 391 12.92 19.96 -4.05
N GLN A 392 14.21 20.25 -4.23
CA GLN A 392 14.94 21.30 -3.48
C GLN A 392 14.79 22.70 -4.12
N ARG A 393 13.56 23.20 -4.25
CA ARG A 393 13.32 24.58 -4.73
C ARG A 393 13.23 25.55 -3.55
N GLU A 394 14.01 26.62 -3.60
CA GLU A 394 13.92 27.75 -2.67
C GLU A 394 13.24 28.95 -3.34
N THR A 395 12.66 29.85 -2.55
CA THR A 395 12.12 31.13 -3.04
C THR A 395 13.06 32.25 -2.64
N PHE A 396 13.66 32.92 -3.62
CA PHE A 396 14.62 33.99 -3.41
C PHE A 396 14.33 35.18 -4.33
N ASP A 397 14.90 36.33 -3.98
CA ASP A 397 14.81 37.54 -4.79
C ASP A 397 15.84 37.48 -5.93
N PHE A 398 15.43 37.71 -7.18
CA PHE A 398 16.32 37.59 -8.34
C PHE A 398 17.51 38.57 -8.27
N ALA A 399 17.35 39.74 -7.66
CA ALA A 399 18.43 40.69 -7.40
C ALA A 399 19.60 40.04 -6.66
N SER A 400 19.32 39.09 -5.75
CA SER A 400 20.37 38.37 -5.02
C SER A 400 21.18 37.43 -5.92
N VAL A 401 20.64 36.98 -7.06
CA VAL A 401 21.42 36.25 -8.08
C VAL A 401 22.42 37.21 -8.71
N MET A 402 21.94 38.37 -9.16
CA MET A 402 22.78 39.38 -9.83
C MET A 402 23.85 39.96 -8.90
N GLN A 403 23.52 40.23 -7.63
CA GLN A 403 24.47 40.73 -6.63
C GLN A 403 25.64 39.76 -6.41
N ASP A 404 25.36 38.46 -6.34
CA ASP A 404 26.38 37.44 -6.10
C ASP A 404 27.34 37.30 -7.29
N VAL A 405 26.85 37.49 -8.52
CA VAL A 405 27.68 37.31 -9.73
C VAL A 405 28.27 38.61 -10.27
N ASP A 406 27.75 39.79 -9.91
CA ASP A 406 28.20 41.09 -10.45
C ASP A 406 29.73 41.29 -10.42
N PRO A 407 30.47 40.98 -9.32
CA PRO A 407 31.92 41.11 -9.31
C PRO A 407 32.61 40.23 -10.37
N LEU A 408 32.11 39.00 -10.55
CA LEU A 408 32.63 38.06 -11.52
C LEU A 408 32.30 38.49 -12.95
N LEU A 409 31.06 38.92 -13.21
CA LEU A 409 30.64 39.38 -14.53
C LEU A 409 31.46 40.60 -14.98
N ARG A 410 31.68 41.56 -14.07
CA ARG A 410 32.53 42.74 -14.34
C ARG A 410 33.98 42.35 -14.62
N GLN A 411 34.52 41.39 -13.88
CA GLN A 411 35.87 40.88 -14.13
C GLN A 411 35.97 40.24 -15.52
N ILE A 412 35.01 39.40 -15.91
CA ILE A 412 34.95 38.80 -17.26
C ILE A 412 34.93 39.87 -18.35
N CYS A 413 34.09 40.90 -18.19
CA CYS A 413 34.03 42.01 -19.15
C CYS A 413 35.36 42.79 -19.21
N LYS A 414 35.98 43.04 -18.07
CA LYS A 414 37.28 43.73 -17.99
C LYS A 414 38.38 42.95 -18.70
N ASP A 415 38.45 41.64 -18.47
CA ASP A 415 39.43 40.74 -19.12
C ASP A 415 39.28 40.73 -20.64
N HIS A 416 38.06 40.98 -21.15
CA HIS A 416 37.76 41.08 -22.58
C HIS A 416 37.70 42.52 -23.11
N SER A 417 38.07 43.53 -22.30
CA SER A 417 37.97 44.95 -22.68
C SER A 417 36.57 45.35 -23.18
N VAL A 418 35.52 44.86 -22.52
CA VAL A 418 34.12 45.13 -22.85
C VAL A 418 33.58 46.19 -21.89
N THR A 419 32.96 47.25 -22.42
CA THR A 419 32.23 48.22 -21.60
C THR A 419 30.81 47.67 -21.36
N ALA A 420 30.52 47.31 -20.11
CA ALA A 420 29.26 46.68 -19.73
C ALA A 420 28.37 47.61 -18.89
N ILE A 421 27.08 47.66 -19.23
CA ILE A 421 26.03 48.32 -18.46
C ILE A 421 25.15 47.22 -17.86
N PHE A 422 24.96 47.27 -16.54
CA PHE A 422 24.08 46.35 -15.81
C PHE A 422 22.94 47.17 -15.21
N ASP A 423 21.81 47.23 -15.92
CA ASP A 423 20.59 47.90 -15.48
C ASP A 423 19.63 46.87 -14.84
N VAL A 424 19.93 46.53 -13.59
CA VAL A 424 19.14 45.60 -12.76
C VAL A 424 18.21 46.41 -11.84
N ALA A 425 17.46 47.36 -12.41
CA ALA A 425 16.64 48.29 -11.63
C ALA A 425 15.39 47.65 -11.00
N VAL A 426 15.00 46.44 -11.43
CA VAL A 426 13.75 45.79 -10.99
C VAL A 426 14.00 44.34 -10.62
N SER A 427 13.41 43.88 -9.51
CA SER A 427 13.57 42.51 -9.02
C SER A 427 12.25 41.90 -8.54
N ALA A 428 12.18 40.58 -8.59
CA ALA A 428 11.02 39.81 -8.14
C ALA A 428 11.44 38.50 -7.48
N ARG A 429 10.55 37.98 -6.63
CA ARG A 429 10.75 36.66 -6.03
C ARG A 429 10.47 35.57 -7.05
N VAL A 430 11.43 34.67 -7.21
CA VAL A 430 11.36 33.51 -8.10
C VAL A 430 11.59 32.24 -7.28
N SER A 431 11.06 31.11 -7.77
CA SER A 431 11.29 29.79 -7.16
C SER A 431 12.28 28.99 -8.00
N GLY A 432 13.29 28.39 -7.37
CA GLY A 432 14.28 27.61 -8.09
C GLY A 432 15.51 27.26 -7.27
N VAL A 433 16.62 27.09 -7.98
CA VAL A 433 17.96 26.89 -7.43
C VAL A 433 18.82 28.09 -7.79
N LYS A 434 19.18 28.91 -6.78
CA LYS A 434 19.90 30.17 -7.00
C LYS A 434 21.20 29.99 -7.78
N ALA A 435 22.00 28.97 -7.42
CA ALA A 435 23.28 28.67 -8.05
C ALA A 435 23.16 28.36 -9.56
N SER A 436 22.08 27.70 -9.98
CA SER A 436 21.87 27.41 -11.41
C SER A 436 21.60 28.69 -12.22
N LEU A 437 20.82 29.64 -11.67
CA LEU A 437 20.57 30.92 -12.33
C LEU A 437 21.82 31.82 -12.37
N GLN A 438 22.69 31.76 -11.35
CA GLN A 438 23.99 32.45 -11.36
C GLN A 438 24.84 31.98 -12.55
N GLN A 439 24.89 30.67 -12.79
CA GLN A 439 25.63 30.12 -13.93
C GLN A 439 25.03 30.53 -15.27
N VAL A 440 23.71 30.62 -15.39
CA VAL A 440 23.05 31.14 -16.60
C VAL A 440 23.59 32.54 -16.94
N MET A 441 23.67 33.42 -15.95
CA MET A 441 24.19 34.78 -16.14
C MET A 441 25.67 34.79 -16.54
N VAL A 442 26.50 33.99 -15.86
CA VAL A 442 27.93 33.85 -16.21
C VAL A 442 28.11 33.35 -17.65
N ASN A 443 27.31 32.38 -18.07
CA ASN A 443 27.36 31.82 -19.42
C ASN A 443 26.97 32.86 -20.47
N PHE A 444 25.91 33.63 -20.26
CA PHE A 444 25.49 34.65 -21.23
C PHE A 444 26.50 35.77 -21.38
N VAL A 445 27.01 36.31 -20.27
CA VAL A 445 28.02 37.37 -20.31
C VAL A 445 29.32 36.89 -20.95
N ARG A 446 29.77 35.68 -20.62
CA ARG A 446 30.96 35.07 -21.25
C ARG A 446 30.76 34.89 -22.75
N ASN A 447 29.63 34.31 -23.17
CA ASN A 447 29.32 34.12 -24.59
C ASN A 447 29.28 35.45 -25.36
N ALA A 448 28.72 36.49 -24.75
CA ALA A 448 28.69 37.84 -25.34
C ALA A 448 30.10 38.43 -25.48
N CYS A 449 30.93 38.33 -24.44
CA CYS A 449 32.33 38.79 -24.48
C CYS A 449 33.14 38.06 -25.56
N GLU A 450 32.96 36.75 -25.68
CA GLU A 450 33.61 35.94 -26.73
C GLU A 450 33.12 36.32 -28.13
N ALA A 451 31.84 36.64 -28.30
CA ALA A 451 31.28 37.09 -29.58
C ALA A 451 31.82 38.46 -30.03
N MET A 452 32.27 39.27 -29.07
CA MET A 452 32.88 40.59 -29.33
C MET A 452 34.41 40.53 -29.51
N SER A 453 35.03 39.35 -29.44
CA SER A 453 36.50 39.20 -29.54
C SER A 453 37.11 39.77 -30.83
N ALA A 454 36.37 39.78 -31.94
CA ALA A 454 36.77 40.35 -33.23
C ALA A 454 36.42 41.85 -33.41
N VAL A 455 35.63 42.43 -32.49
CA VAL A 455 35.26 43.85 -32.50
C VAL A 455 36.39 44.69 -31.88
N PRO A 456 36.72 45.89 -32.40
CA PRO A 456 37.68 46.79 -31.75
C PRO A 456 37.35 47.04 -30.29
N ALA A 457 38.34 46.98 -29.40
CA ALA A 457 38.13 47.06 -27.94
C ALA A 457 37.38 48.32 -27.48
N THR A 458 37.58 49.46 -28.16
CA THR A 458 36.89 50.73 -27.87
C THR A 458 35.39 50.67 -28.06
N ASP A 459 34.94 49.77 -28.95
CA ASP A 459 33.57 49.72 -29.44
C ASP A 459 32.77 48.59 -28.80
N ARG A 460 33.40 47.70 -28.02
CA ARG A 460 32.71 46.58 -27.35
C ARG A 460 31.73 47.09 -26.30
N ARG A 461 30.46 46.74 -26.46
CA ARG A 461 29.36 47.16 -25.59
C ARG A 461 28.49 45.94 -25.22
N LEU A 462 28.30 45.74 -23.92
CA LEU A 462 27.37 44.77 -23.35
C LEU A 462 26.31 45.51 -22.54
N ASN A 463 25.06 45.09 -22.68
CA ASN A 463 23.97 45.61 -21.88
C ASN A 463 23.17 44.46 -21.26
N VAL A 464 22.96 44.51 -19.95
CA VAL A 464 22.14 43.56 -19.20
C VAL A 464 21.02 44.33 -18.53
N GLU A 465 19.77 44.03 -18.90
CA GLU A 465 18.60 44.74 -18.42
C GLU A 465 17.58 43.76 -17.81
N THR A 466 16.89 44.21 -16.78
CA THR A 466 15.75 43.50 -16.20
C THR A 466 14.46 44.28 -16.39
N SER A 467 13.38 43.60 -16.80
CA SER A 467 12.03 44.17 -16.85
C SER A 467 11.03 43.28 -16.13
N LEU A 468 9.94 43.87 -15.65
CA LEU A 468 8.95 43.20 -14.82
C LEU A 468 7.54 43.38 -15.41
N THR A 469 6.75 42.31 -15.38
CA THR A 469 5.29 42.37 -15.51
C THR A 469 4.64 41.75 -14.27
N ASP A 470 3.30 41.77 -14.17
CA ASP A 470 2.57 41.19 -13.03
C ASP A 470 2.77 39.68 -12.82
N GLU A 471 3.31 38.97 -13.83
CA GLU A 471 3.41 37.51 -13.85
C GLU A 471 4.85 36.99 -14.00
N ARG A 472 5.77 37.80 -14.53
CA ARG A 472 7.13 37.36 -14.85
C ARG A 472 8.17 38.46 -14.73
N ILE A 473 9.39 38.07 -14.38
CA ILE A 473 10.60 38.87 -14.55
C ILE A 473 11.29 38.44 -15.84
N SER A 474 11.68 39.40 -16.68
CA SER A 474 12.45 39.16 -17.91
C SER A 474 13.84 39.74 -17.76
N VAL A 475 14.84 39.00 -18.24
CA VAL A 475 16.25 39.41 -18.26
C VAL A 475 16.72 39.38 -19.71
N THR A 476 17.34 40.46 -20.14
CA THR A 476 17.83 40.64 -21.51
C THR A 476 19.32 40.96 -21.48
N VAL A 477 20.11 40.21 -22.25
CA VAL A 477 21.54 40.41 -22.46
C VAL A 477 21.77 40.73 -23.93
N SER A 478 22.22 41.94 -24.21
CA SER A 478 22.46 42.45 -25.57
C SER A 478 23.92 42.81 -25.78
N ASP A 479 24.50 42.36 -26.88
CA ASP A 479 25.85 42.71 -27.30
C ASP A 479 25.86 43.41 -28.66
N ASN A 480 27.04 43.91 -29.05
CA ASN A 480 27.32 44.41 -30.40
C ASN A 480 28.44 43.62 -31.09
N GLY A 481 28.50 42.32 -30.83
CA GLY A 481 29.44 41.38 -31.45
C GLY A 481 29.08 41.03 -32.90
N THR A 482 29.64 39.93 -33.39
CA THR A 482 29.42 39.47 -34.78
C THR A 482 28.03 38.89 -35.06
N GLY A 483 27.16 38.81 -34.03
CA GLY A 483 25.86 38.16 -34.11
C GLY A 483 25.93 36.63 -34.20
N LEU A 484 24.77 36.02 -34.39
CA LEU A 484 24.51 34.59 -34.58
C LEU A 484 24.66 34.24 -36.07
N ALA A 485 25.24 33.08 -36.36
CA ALA A 485 25.31 32.57 -37.72
C ALA A 485 23.91 32.24 -38.28
N GLN A 486 23.75 32.36 -39.60
CA GLN A 486 22.47 32.25 -40.32
C GLN A 486 21.71 30.92 -40.07
N ASP A 487 22.44 29.85 -39.73
CA ASP A 487 21.87 28.55 -39.37
C ASP A 487 21.28 28.51 -37.94
N MET A 488 21.82 29.30 -37.00
CA MET A 488 21.28 29.42 -35.63
C MET A 488 20.01 30.25 -35.58
N GLU A 489 19.83 31.19 -36.50
CA GLU A 489 18.63 32.06 -36.60
C GLU A 489 17.40 31.30 -37.09
N LYS A 490 17.57 30.38 -38.06
CA LYS A 490 16.49 29.51 -38.57
C LYS A 490 16.21 28.30 -37.67
N ALA A 491 17.21 27.84 -36.93
CA ALA A 491 17.13 26.66 -36.08
C ALA A 491 16.69 27.00 -34.65
N GLY A 492 15.68 27.86 -34.45
CA GLY A 492 15.09 28.14 -33.12
C GLY A 492 14.67 26.90 -32.32
N HIS A 493 14.79 25.70 -32.89
CA HIS A 493 14.43 24.41 -32.36
C HIS A 493 15.54 23.33 -32.45
N ALA A 494 16.73 23.57 -33.03
CA ALA A 494 17.81 22.56 -33.14
C ALA A 494 19.15 23.03 -32.55
N LEU A 495 19.25 22.96 -31.22
CA LEU A 495 20.37 23.41 -30.40
C LEU A 495 21.49 22.36 -30.27
N PHE A 496 22.30 22.14 -31.33
CA PHE A 496 23.57 21.40 -31.20
C PHE A 496 24.72 21.87 -32.10
N ALA A 497 24.60 22.98 -32.84
CA ALA A 497 25.68 23.45 -33.71
C ALA A 497 26.35 24.72 -33.16
N SER A 498 27.55 24.57 -32.58
CA SER A 498 28.49 25.69 -32.37
C SER A 498 29.16 26.02 -33.71
N THR A 499 29.21 27.29 -34.08
CA THR A 499 29.90 27.78 -35.30
C THR A 499 31.32 28.30 -35.03
N LYS A 500 31.84 28.17 -33.81
CA LYS A 500 33.15 28.71 -33.41
C LYS A 500 34.22 27.62 -33.22
N VAL A 501 35.40 27.83 -33.81
CA VAL A 501 36.60 27.02 -33.56
C VAL A 501 37.09 27.30 -32.13
N GLY A 502 36.77 26.42 -31.17
CA GLY A 502 37.25 26.50 -29.78
C GLY A 502 36.22 26.88 -28.71
N GLY A 503 34.93 27.07 -29.05
CA GLY A 503 33.85 27.26 -28.07
C GLY A 503 33.15 25.93 -27.73
N SER A 504 32.85 25.68 -26.46
CA SER A 504 32.29 24.40 -26.00
C SER A 504 30.93 24.07 -26.62
N GLY A 505 30.14 25.08 -26.99
CA GLY A 505 28.82 24.91 -27.63
C GLY A 505 27.70 24.46 -26.68
N PHE A 506 28.00 24.24 -25.40
CA PHE A 506 27.06 23.71 -24.41
C PHE A 506 26.38 24.78 -23.56
N GLY A 507 26.93 26.00 -23.49
CA GLY A 507 26.44 27.05 -22.59
C GLY A 507 24.97 27.45 -22.81
N ILE A 508 24.55 27.66 -24.06
CA ILE A 508 23.15 28.05 -24.37
C ILE A 508 22.16 26.88 -24.17
N PRO A 509 22.42 25.65 -24.66
CA PRO A 509 21.57 24.49 -24.36
C PRO A 509 21.38 24.21 -22.87
N ILE A 510 22.46 24.35 -22.07
CA ILE A 510 22.41 24.18 -20.61
C ILE A 510 21.56 25.29 -19.99
N SER A 511 21.82 26.56 -20.36
CA SER A 511 21.03 27.68 -19.85
C SER A 511 19.55 27.55 -20.20
N LYS A 512 19.20 27.09 -21.42
CA LYS A 512 17.81 26.82 -21.80
C LYS A 512 17.17 25.77 -20.90
N THR A 513 17.86 24.66 -20.66
CA THR A 513 17.36 23.59 -19.77
C THR A 513 17.14 24.11 -18.35
N ILE A 514 18.06 24.93 -17.83
CA ILE A 514 17.93 25.55 -16.51
C ILE A 514 16.70 26.46 -16.49
N ILE A 515 16.55 27.38 -17.45
CA ILE A 515 15.43 28.32 -17.50
C ILE A 515 14.08 27.61 -17.63
N GLU A 516 13.96 26.62 -18.52
CA GLU A 516 12.73 25.83 -18.68
C GLU A 516 12.42 25.02 -17.41
N GLY A 517 13.44 24.48 -16.75
CA GLY A 517 13.33 23.83 -15.44
C GLY A 517 12.83 24.74 -14.32
N HIS A 518 13.01 26.07 -14.47
CA HIS A 518 12.46 27.09 -13.58
C HIS A 518 11.08 27.59 -14.03
N GLY A 519 10.45 26.95 -15.02
CA GLY A 519 9.14 27.33 -15.56
C GLY A 519 9.17 28.55 -16.49
N GLY A 520 10.36 28.93 -16.94
CA GLY A 520 10.60 30.04 -17.85
C GLY A 520 10.70 29.63 -19.32
N ALA A 521 11.03 30.59 -20.17
CA ALA A 521 11.48 30.31 -21.54
C ALA A 521 12.62 31.25 -21.95
N LEU A 522 13.41 30.80 -22.92
CA LEU A 522 14.58 31.49 -23.45
C LEU A 522 14.42 31.73 -24.95
N THR A 523 14.78 32.94 -25.38
CA THR A 523 14.78 33.39 -26.78
C THR A 523 16.13 33.99 -27.14
N ILE A 524 16.55 33.83 -28.40
CA ILE A 524 17.81 34.33 -28.91
C ILE A 524 17.61 34.84 -30.34
N MET A 525 18.12 36.04 -30.64
CA MET A 525 17.92 36.72 -31.92
C MET A 525 19.12 37.59 -32.28
N ASN A 526 19.30 37.87 -33.59
CA ASN A 526 20.21 38.91 -34.06
C ASN A 526 19.58 40.30 -33.90
N ARG A 527 20.41 41.30 -33.59
CA ARG A 527 19.99 42.70 -33.57
C ARG A 527 20.03 43.30 -34.97
N PRO A 528 19.07 44.16 -35.36
CA PRO A 528 19.07 44.85 -36.66
C PRO A 528 20.34 45.70 -36.89
N GLU A 529 20.92 46.21 -35.81
CA GLU A 529 22.11 47.08 -35.81
C GLU A 529 23.44 46.31 -35.77
N GLY A 530 23.39 44.96 -35.72
CA GLY A 530 24.54 44.09 -35.47
C GLY A 530 24.65 43.63 -34.00
N GLY A 531 25.19 42.43 -33.78
CA GLY A 531 25.24 41.76 -32.47
C GLY A 531 24.05 40.82 -32.21
N ALA A 532 24.01 40.26 -31.00
CA ALA A 532 22.95 39.34 -30.58
C ALA A 532 22.21 39.86 -29.33
N VAL A 533 20.98 39.36 -29.17
CA VAL A 533 20.18 39.52 -27.96
C VAL A 533 19.72 38.16 -27.46
N ILE A 534 20.00 37.86 -26.19
CA ILE A 534 19.50 36.70 -25.47
C ILE A 534 18.55 37.21 -24.38
N SER A 535 17.32 36.72 -24.39
CA SER A 535 16.32 37.06 -23.38
C SER A 535 15.74 35.80 -22.76
N PHE A 536 15.47 35.85 -21.45
CA PHE A 536 14.69 34.82 -20.79
C PHE A 536 13.71 35.44 -19.80
N TRP A 537 12.66 34.69 -19.44
CA TRP A 537 11.74 35.10 -18.39
C TRP A 537 11.52 33.98 -17.37
N LEU A 538 11.21 34.37 -16.13
CA LEU A 538 10.88 33.47 -15.02
C LEU A 538 9.55 33.88 -14.37
N PRO A 539 8.71 32.93 -13.93
CA PRO A 539 7.45 33.24 -13.26
C PRO A 539 7.69 33.83 -11.87
N ILE A 540 6.91 34.85 -11.51
CA ILE A 540 6.97 35.50 -10.19
C ILE A 540 6.18 34.66 -9.17
N VAL A 541 6.77 34.45 -8.00
CA VAL A 541 6.07 33.90 -6.85
C VAL A 541 5.37 35.04 -6.11
N LYS A 542 4.04 35.12 -6.22
CA LYS A 542 3.24 36.06 -5.41
C LYS A 542 3.35 35.69 -3.93
N ALA A 543 3.62 36.67 -3.07
CA ALA A 543 3.52 36.47 -1.64
C ALA A 543 2.06 36.10 -1.31
N ALA A 544 1.86 34.98 -0.61
CA ALA A 544 0.56 34.56 -0.11
C ALA A 544 0.10 35.45 1.05
#